data_AF-A0A9C9JQR2-F1
#
_entry.id   AF-A0A9C9JQR2-F1
#
_cell.length_a   1.000
_cell.length_b   1.000
_cell.length_c   1.000
_cell.angle_alpha   90.00
_cell.angle_beta   90.00
_cell.angle_gamma   90.00
#
_symmetry.space_group_name_H-M   'P 1'
#
loop_
_entity.id
_entity.type
_entity.pdbx_description
1 polymer ?
#
loop_
_entity_poly.entity_id
_entity_poly.type
_entity_poly.pdbx_seq_one_letter_code
_entity_poly.pdbx_strand_id
1 'polypeptide(L)' 'MRVIIAGGGTGGHVFPALNIAEGLNQKWQCEFLFFGTKRGLESKKVPGRGY' A
#
# COMPACT_ATOMS: atom_id res chain seq x y z
N MET A 1 13.00 -8.32 -1.50
CA MET A 1 12.47 -8.34 -0.10
C MET A 1 10.96 -8.45 -0.16
N ARG A 2 10.31 -9.17 0.77
CA ARG A 2 8.83 -9.25 0.84
C ARG A 2 8.30 -8.36 1.95
N VAL A 3 7.34 -7.52 1.64
CA VAL A 3 6.77 -6.52 2.55
C VAL A 3 5.26 -6.69 2.60
N ILE A 4 4.73 -6.88 3.81
CA ILE A 4 3.29 -6.88 4.03
C ILE A 4 2.91 -5.53 4.61
N ILE A 5 1.91 -4.88 4.02
CA ILE A 5 1.36 -3.62 4.50
C ILE A 5 -0.10 -3.87 4.89
N ALA A 6 -0.35 -3.91 6.19
CA ALA A 6 -1.70 -4.01 6.73
C ALA A 6 -2.16 -2.61 7.15
N GLY A 7 -3.18 -2.08 6.49
CA GLY A 7 -3.69 -0.74 6.75
C GLY A 7 -4.75 -0.30 5.74
N GLY A 8 -5.72 0.48 6.20
CA GLY A 8 -6.85 0.92 5.40
C GLY A 8 -7.70 1.95 6.13
N GLY A 9 -8.78 2.40 5.50
CA GLY A 9 -9.71 3.38 6.04
C GLY A 9 -9.66 4.70 5.29
N THR A 10 -9.17 5.76 5.94
CA THR A 10 -9.12 7.12 5.39
C THR A 10 -7.81 7.41 4.65
N GLY A 11 -7.79 8.51 3.88
CA GLY A 11 -6.58 8.94 3.17
C GLY A 11 -5.36 9.15 4.06
N GLY A 12 -5.56 9.55 5.32
CA GLY A 12 -4.48 9.79 6.27
C GLY A 12 -3.63 8.57 6.58
N HIS A 13 -4.14 7.34 6.40
CA HIS A 13 -3.36 6.11 6.56
C HIS A 13 -2.96 5.50 5.21
N VAL A 14 -3.85 5.58 4.21
CA VAL A 14 -3.62 4.95 2.90
C VAL A 14 -2.50 5.63 2.11
N PHE A 15 -2.44 6.96 2.07
CA PHE A 15 -1.40 7.64 1.31
C PHE A 15 0.00 7.48 1.92
N PRO A 16 0.19 7.61 3.25
CA PRO A 16 1.50 7.30 3.84
C PRO A 16 1.96 5.87 3.59
N ALA A 17 1.07 4.88 3.71
CA ALA A 17 1.39 3.48 3.43
C ALA A 17 1.89 3.26 1.98
N LEU A 18 1.22 3.89 1.01
CA LEU A 18 1.62 3.84 -0.39
C LEU A 18 2.96 4.54 -0.66
N ASN A 19 3.20 5.70 -0.05
CA ASN A 19 4.47 6.42 -0.18
C ASN A 19 5.64 5.64 0.42
N ILE A 20 5.42 4.95 1.54
CA ILE A 20 6.41 4.05 2.13
C ILE A 20 6.70 2.89 1.17
N ALA A 21 5.66 2.25 0.61
CA ALA A 21 5.84 1.16 -0.36
C ALA A 21 6.67 1.60 -1.57
N GLU A 22 6.37 2.78 -2.12
CA GLU A 22 7.10 3.33 -3.26
C GLU A 22 8.58 3.60 -2.92
N GLY A 23 8.85 4.22 -1.76
CA GLY A 23 10.21 4.47 -1.30
C GLY A 23 11.01 3.19 -1.02
N LEU A 24 10.37 2.15 -0.48
CA LEU A 24 10.98 0.83 -0.29
C LEU A 24 11.28 0.17 -1.66
N ASN A 25 10.36 0.29 -2.63
CA ASN A 25 10.54 -0.33 -3.93
C ASN A 25 11.69 0.29 -4.73
N GLN A 26 11.84 1.62 -4.66
CA GLN A 26 12.93 2.34 -5.32
C GLN A 26 14.32 1.92 -4.84
N LYS A 27 14.45 1.52 -3.57
CA LYS A 27 15.74 1.15 -2.97
C LYS A 27 16.06 -0.34 -3.03
N TRP A 28 15.05 -1.20 -2.92
CA TRP A 28 15.26 -2.63 -2.67
C TRP A 28 14.46 -3.57 -3.56
N GLN A 29 13.71 -3.05 -4.55
CA GLN A 29 12.87 -3.82 -5.48
C GLN A 29 12.04 -4.88 -4.74
N CYS A 30 11.03 -4.41 -4.02
CA CYS A 30 10.28 -5.22 -3.08
C CYS A 30 9.04 -5.85 -3.73
N GLU A 31 8.65 -7.01 -3.21
CA GLU A 31 7.35 -7.63 -3.48
C GLU A 31 6.39 -7.23 -2.34
N PHE A 32 5.22 -6.71 -2.69
CA PHE A 32 4.26 -6.17 -1.73
C PHE A 32 2.99 -7.01 -1.67
N LEU A 33 2.44 -7.11 -0.46
CA LEU A 33 1.08 -7.60 -0.24
C LEU A 33 0.34 -6.62 0.67
N PHE A 34 -0.72 -6.02 0.15
CA PHE A 34 -1.56 -5.08 0.90
C PHE A 34 -2.80 -5.77 1.48
N PHE A 35 -3.01 -5.61 2.79
CA PHE A 35 -4.23 -6.03 3.48
C PHE A 35 -5.03 -4.81 3.91
N GLY A 36 -6.31 -4.80 3.53
CA GLY A 36 -7.23 -3.73 3.86
C GLY A 36 -8.68 -4.18 3.79
N THR A 37 -9.61 -3.23 3.77
CA THR A 37 -11.04 -3.49 3.74
C THR A 37 -11.61 -3.30 2.33
N LYS A 38 -12.75 -3.93 2.04
CA LYS A 38 -13.48 -3.75 0.78
C LYS A 38 -14.17 -2.38 0.66
N ARG A 39 -14.26 -1.60 1.75
CA ARG A 39 -15.04 -0.34 1.81
C ARG A 39 -14.15 0.91 1.92
N GLY A 40 -12.91 0.77 2.39
CA GLY A 40 -12.00 1.90 2.60
C GLY A 40 -11.34 2.39 1.31
N LEU A 41 -10.66 3.54 1.40
CA LEU A 41 -10.01 4.19 0.26
C LEU A 41 -8.95 3.29 -0.42
N GLU A 42 -8.34 2.40 0.35
CA GLU A 42 -7.37 1.41 -0.11
C GLU A 42 -7.91 0.52 -1.22
N SER A 43 -9.20 0.14 -1.16
CA SER A 43 -9.85 -0.74 -2.15
C SER A 43 -9.78 -0.22 -3.58
N LYS A 44 -9.64 1.11 -3.75
CA LYS A 44 -9.51 1.77 -5.06
C LYS A 44 -8.07 2.20 -5.33
N LYS A 45 -7.37 2.72 -4.33
CA LYS A 45 -6.05 3.35 -4.51
C LYS A 45 -4.89 2.36 -4.54
N VAL A 46 -4.99 1.23 -3.84
CA VAL A 46 -3.94 0.20 -3.82
C VAL A 46 -3.89 -0.54 -5.17
N PRO A 47 -4.98 -1.14 -5.69
CA PRO A 47 -4.93 -1.81 -6.99
C PRO A 47 -4.57 -0.86 -8.13
N GLY A 48 -5.03 0.40 -8.07
CA GLY A 48 -4.72 1.42 -9.07
C GLY A 48 -3.24 1.82 -9.15
N ARG A 49 -2.42 1.41 -8.18
CA ARG A 49 -0.95 1.61 -8.17
C ARG A 49 -0.15 0.34 -8.49
N GLY A 50 -0.81 -0.77 -8.79
CA GLY A 50 -0.14 -2.03 -9.12
C GLY A 50 0.38 -2.81 -7.91
N TYR A 51 -0.22 -2.58 -6.73
CA TYR A 51 0.03 -3.33 -5.50
C TYR A 51 -1.12 -4.28 -5.17
#